data_AF-A0AAN8GEL3-F1
#
_entry.id   AF-A0AAN8GEL3-F1
#
_cell.length_a   1.000
_cell.length_b   1.000
_cell.length_c   1.000
_cell.angle_alpha   90.00
_cell.angle_beta   90.00
_cell.angle_gamma   90.00
#
_symmetry.space_group_name_H-M   'P 1'
#
loop_
_entity.id
_entity.type
_entity.pdbx_description
1 polymer ?
#
loop_
_entity_poly.entity_id
_entity_poly.type
_entity_poly.pdbx_seq_one_letter_code
_entity_poly.pdbx_strand_id
1 'polypeptide(L)'
;MTSKRKKLNQLMASSKKPQSAFDELAREVGPKLVVYINKNAHPYAEKACTMANVNCHAIQAKASNNWGLTGAEVEENIQQDLKQNLIPLFVYCTVGTTPAAIVDHLESIGPIAKK
;
A
#
# COMPACT_ATOMS: atom_id res chain seq x y z
N MET A 1 33.18 28.09 -23.47
CA MET A 1 32.84 27.10 -22.40
C MET A 1 31.59 26.26 -22.70
N THR A 2 31.23 25.99 -23.97
CA THR A 2 29.88 25.50 -24.31
C THR A 2 29.82 24.05 -24.81
N SER A 3 30.94 23.51 -25.31
CA SER A 3 30.96 22.20 -25.98
C SER A 3 30.98 21.01 -25.00
N LYS A 4 31.75 21.11 -23.91
CA LYS A 4 31.79 20.07 -22.85
C LYS A 4 30.45 19.92 -22.14
N ARG A 5 29.76 21.03 -21.83
CA ARG A 5 28.41 21.02 -21.21
C ARG A 5 27.36 20.40 -22.13
N LYS A 6 27.38 20.71 -23.44
CA LYS A 6 26.48 20.07 -24.41
C LYS A 6 26.71 18.56 -24.49
N LYS A 7 27.98 18.10 -24.58
CA LYS A 7 28.31 16.68 -24.62
C LYS A 7 27.92 15.97 -23.31
N LEU A 8 28.13 16.61 -22.16
CA LEU A 8 27.75 16.07 -20.85
C LEU A 8 26.22 15.95 -20.71
N ASN A 9 25.45 16.95 -21.12
CA ASN A 9 23.98 16.90 -21.11
C ASN A 9 23.45 15.84 -22.10
N GLN A 10 24.10 15.68 -23.25
CA GLN A 10 23.76 14.67 -24.25
C GLN A 10 24.08 13.25 -23.74
N LEU A 11 25.19 13.07 -23.03
CA LEU A 11 25.54 11.81 -22.37
C LEU A 11 24.60 11.49 -21.21
N MET A 12 24.18 12.48 -20.41
CA MET A 12 23.19 12.29 -19.35
C MET A 12 21.80 11.96 -19.91
N ALA A 13 21.39 12.57 -21.02
CA ALA A 13 20.15 12.25 -21.72
C ALA A 13 20.17 10.87 -22.41
N SER A 14 21.35 10.42 -22.87
CA SER A 14 21.54 9.11 -23.49
C SER A 14 21.84 7.99 -22.48
N SER A 15 22.19 8.35 -21.24
CA SER A 15 22.36 7.42 -20.12
C SER A 15 20.99 7.08 -19.54
N LYS A 16 20.20 6.28 -20.26
CA LYS A 16 19.13 5.50 -19.63
C LYS A 16 19.79 4.51 -18.66
N LYS A 17 20.12 4.98 -17.45
CA LYS A 17 20.42 4.12 -16.30
C LYS A 17 19.19 3.24 -16.01
N PRO A 18 19.31 2.13 -15.27
CA PRO A 18 18.26 1.12 -15.01
C PRO A 18 16.91 1.61 -14.46
N GLN A 19 16.74 2.92 -14.27
CA GLN A 19 15.52 3.61 -13.88
C GLN A 19 14.31 3.20 -14.73
N SER A 20 14.44 3.08 -16.05
CA SER A 20 13.29 2.79 -16.91
C SER A 20 12.71 1.38 -16.71
N ALA A 21 13.56 0.39 -16.45
CA ALA A 21 13.12 -0.98 -16.19
C ALA A 21 12.41 -1.12 -14.84
N PHE A 22 12.91 -0.39 -13.82
CA PHE A 22 12.23 -0.33 -12.52
C PHE A 22 10.89 0.39 -12.63
N ASP A 23 10.81 1.52 -13.35
CA ASP A 23 9.57 2.27 -13.54
C ASP A 23 8.52 1.47 -14.32
N GLU A 24 8.95 0.68 -15.32
CA GLU A 24 8.09 -0.25 -16.05
C GLU A 24 7.55 -1.34 -15.13
N LEU A 25 8.42 -1.99 -14.35
CA LEU A 25 8.01 -3.01 -13.37
C LEU A 25 7.07 -2.42 -12.30
N ALA A 26 7.35 -1.23 -11.79
CA ALA A 26 6.52 -0.56 -10.79
C ALA A 26 5.12 -0.24 -11.34
N ARG A 27 5.00 0.13 -12.63
CA ARG A 27 3.70 0.33 -13.28
C ARG A 27 2.94 -0.98 -13.50
N GLU A 28 3.64 -2.08 -13.76
CA GLU A 28 3.02 -3.39 -13.93
C GLU A 28 2.57 -4.01 -12.60
N VAL A 29 3.41 -3.89 -11.57
CA VAL A 29 3.20 -4.53 -10.26
C VAL A 29 2.36 -3.68 -9.32
N GLY A 30 2.51 -2.35 -9.34
CA GLY A 30 1.82 -1.42 -8.44
C GLY A 30 0.30 -1.68 -8.35
N PRO A 31 -0.43 -1.73 -9.48
CA PRO A 31 -1.86 -2.00 -9.49
C PRO A 31 -2.26 -3.42 -9.04
N LYS A 32 -1.30 -4.31 -8.76
CA LYS A 32 -1.55 -5.64 -8.16
C LYS A 32 -1.30 -5.62 -6.66
N LEU A 33 -0.52 -4.67 -6.14
CA LEU A 33 -0.24 -4.54 -4.71
C LEU A 33 -1.48 -4.05 -3.97
N VAL A 34 -1.73 -4.62 -2.79
CA VAL A 34 -2.90 -4.28 -1.96
C VAL A 34 -2.47 -3.89 -0.56
N VAL A 35 -2.97 -2.74 -0.10
CA VAL A 35 -2.87 -2.27 1.27
C VAL A 35 -4.23 -2.40 1.95
N TYR A 36 -4.26 -3.01 3.12
CA TYR A 36 -5.49 -3.19 3.91
C TYR A 36 -5.59 -2.11 4.98
N ILE A 37 -6.72 -1.41 5.03
CA ILE A 37 -6.94 -0.32 5.99
C ILE A 37 -8.28 -0.49 6.70
N ASN A 38 -8.42 0.05 7.91
CA ASN A 38 -9.74 0.22 8.52
C ASN A 38 -10.51 1.29 7.74
N LYS A 39 -11.78 1.06 7.39
CA LYS A 39 -12.61 2.08 6.72
C LYS A 39 -12.78 3.38 7.55
N ASN A 40 -12.61 3.31 8.87
CA ASN A 40 -12.59 4.47 9.76
C ASN A 40 -11.19 5.05 9.98
N ALA A 41 -10.16 4.57 9.27
CA ALA A 41 -8.81 5.12 9.33
C ALA A 41 -8.77 6.55 8.77
N HIS A 42 -7.68 7.26 9.05
CA HIS A 42 -7.50 8.61 8.53
C HIS A 42 -7.49 8.59 6.99
N PRO A 43 -8.24 9.46 6.29
CA PRO A 43 -8.32 9.48 4.81
C PRO A 43 -6.97 9.63 4.07
N TYR A 44 -5.93 10.04 4.81
CA TYR A 44 -4.54 10.04 4.36
C TYR A 44 -4.08 8.67 3.86
N ALA A 45 -4.52 7.57 4.49
CA ALA A 45 -4.09 6.23 4.11
C ALA A 45 -4.52 5.88 2.68
N GLU A 46 -5.78 6.15 2.31
CA GLU A 46 -6.27 5.95 0.94
C GLU A 46 -5.52 6.85 -0.05
N LYS A 47 -5.33 8.13 0.30
CA LYS A 47 -4.57 9.07 -0.53
C LYS A 47 -3.13 8.61 -0.77
N ALA A 48 -2.46 8.09 0.26
CA ALA A 48 -1.09 7.57 0.14
C ALA A 48 -1.04 6.37 -0.81
N CYS A 49 -2.03 5.48 -0.75
CA CYS A 49 -2.14 4.34 -1.67
C CYS A 49 -2.32 4.81 -3.12
N THR A 50 -3.21 5.79 -3.36
CA THR A 50 -3.39 6.38 -4.69
C THR A 50 -2.09 7.02 -5.21
N MET A 51 -1.39 7.79 -4.38
CA MET A 51 -0.11 8.40 -4.75
C MET A 51 0.98 7.38 -5.06
N ALA A 52 0.94 6.21 -4.40
CA ALA A 52 1.88 5.11 -4.62
C ALA A 52 1.46 4.17 -5.77
N ASN A 53 0.32 4.41 -6.42
CA ASN A 53 -0.25 3.53 -7.46
C ASN A 53 -0.45 2.09 -6.97
N VAL A 54 -0.96 1.92 -5.75
CA VAL A 54 -1.33 0.62 -5.14
C VAL A 54 -2.81 0.59 -4.78
N ASN A 55 -3.42 -0.59 -4.75
CA ASN A 55 -4.81 -0.75 -4.32
C ASN A 55 -4.94 -0.52 -2.82
N CYS A 56 -6.04 0.10 -2.43
CA CYS A 56 -6.40 0.31 -1.03
C CYS A 56 -7.72 -0.40 -0.73
N HIS A 57 -7.67 -1.43 0.10
CA HIS A 57 -8.85 -2.17 0.55
C HIS A 57 -9.26 -1.67 1.94
N ALA A 58 -10.31 -0.85 1.95
CA ALA A 58 -10.95 -0.35 3.15
C ALA A 58 -11.91 -1.40 3.72
N ILE A 59 -11.46 -2.09 4.77
CA ILE A 59 -12.23 -3.13 5.45
C ILE A 59 -13.19 -2.47 6.45
N GLN A 60 -14.47 -2.80 6.35
CA GLN A 60 -15.48 -2.41 7.33
C GLN A 60 -15.42 -3.36 8.53
N ALA A 61 -14.80 -2.91 9.62
CA ALA A 61 -14.85 -3.63 10.89
C ALA A 61 -16.29 -3.67 11.45
N LYS A 62 -16.55 -4.65 12.32
CA LYS A 62 -17.87 -4.97 12.87
C LYS A 62 -18.15 -4.22 14.19
N ALA A 63 -19.41 -4.09 14.57
CA ALA A 63 -19.73 -3.56 15.90
C ALA A 63 -19.22 -4.48 17.04
N SER A 64 -19.19 -5.80 16.80
CA SER A 64 -18.78 -6.81 17.80
C SER A 64 -17.30 -6.73 18.20
N ASN A 65 -16.46 -6.10 17.40
CA ASN A 65 -15.03 -5.88 17.70
C ASN A 65 -14.72 -4.40 17.97
N ASN A 66 -15.73 -3.65 18.42
CA ASN A 66 -15.66 -2.20 18.68
C ASN A 66 -15.16 -1.40 17.46
N TRP A 67 -15.50 -1.86 16.25
CA TRP A 67 -15.08 -1.26 14.98
C TRP A 67 -13.57 -1.30 14.72
N GLY A 68 -12.79 -2.02 15.53
CA GLY A 68 -11.38 -2.26 15.31
C GLY A 68 -11.15 -3.45 14.39
N LEU A 69 -10.21 -3.34 13.45
CA LEU A 69 -9.86 -4.47 12.59
C LEU A 69 -9.30 -5.63 13.39
N THR A 70 -9.68 -6.83 12.99
CA THR A 70 -9.18 -8.08 13.55
C THR A 70 -8.36 -8.85 12.52
N GLY A 71 -7.46 -9.71 13.00
CA GLY A 71 -6.66 -10.59 12.15
C GLY A 71 -7.53 -11.48 11.25
N ALA A 72 -8.67 -11.96 11.74
CA ALA A 72 -9.59 -12.79 10.95
C ALA A 72 -10.20 -12.03 9.76
N GLU A 73 -10.63 -10.78 9.96
CA GLU A 73 -11.15 -9.94 8.87
C GLU A 73 -10.06 -9.62 7.84
N VAL A 74 -8.84 -9.33 8.31
CA VAL A 74 -7.68 -9.09 7.44
C VAL A 74 -7.33 -10.35 6.65
N GLU A 75 -7.28 -11.51 7.30
CA GLU A 75 -6.98 -12.79 6.65
C GLU A 75 -8.02 -13.14 5.58
N GLU A 76 -9.31 -12.94 5.88
CA GLU A 76 -10.38 -13.17 4.90
C GLU A 76 -10.17 -12.33 3.63
N ASN A 77 -9.87 -11.03 3.77
CA ASN A 77 -9.63 -10.14 2.64
C ASN A 77 -8.35 -10.52 1.88
N ILE A 78 -7.27 -10.87 2.59
CA ILE A 78 -6.05 -11.39 1.97
C ILE A 78 -6.35 -12.63 1.12
N GLN A 79 -7.12 -13.59 1.63
CA GLN A 79 -7.45 -14.81 0.89
C GLN A 79 -8.33 -14.53 -0.34
N GLN A 80 -9.21 -13.54 -0.28
CA GLN A 80 -10.00 -13.12 -1.44
C GLN A 80 -9.13 -12.48 -2.52
N ASP A 81 -8.19 -11.63 -2.11
CA ASP A 81 -7.29 -10.94 -3.03
C ASP A 81 -6.28 -11.86 -3.69
N LEU A 82 -5.75 -12.84 -2.94
CA LEU A 82 -4.89 -13.89 -3.49
C LEU A 82 -5.61 -14.68 -4.59
N LYS A 83 -6.91 -14.97 -4.44
CA LYS A 83 -7.72 -15.63 -5.49
C LYS A 83 -7.91 -14.75 -6.74
N GLN A 84 -7.81 -13.44 -6.59
CA GLN A 84 -7.88 -12.48 -7.69
C GLN A 84 -6.53 -12.19 -8.34
N ASN A 85 -5.46 -12.91 -7.95
CA ASN A 85 -4.07 -12.67 -8.36
C ASN A 85 -3.53 -11.29 -7.94
N LEU A 86 -4.06 -10.74 -6.85
CA LEU A 86 -3.53 -9.56 -6.20
C LEU A 86 -2.45 -9.96 -5.18
N ILE A 87 -1.59 -9.01 -4.83
CA ILE A 87 -0.41 -9.20 -3.99
C ILE A 87 -0.61 -8.38 -2.69
N PRO A 88 -0.92 -9.05 -1.57
CA PRO A 88 -0.93 -8.41 -0.26
C PRO A 88 0.42 -7.73 0.02
N LEU A 89 0.42 -6.43 0.33
CA LEU A 89 1.65 -5.66 0.59
C LEU A 89 1.84 -5.39 2.09
N PHE A 90 0.89 -4.70 2.73
CA PHE A 90 0.90 -4.47 4.17
C PHE A 90 -0.49 -4.12 4.72
N VAL A 91 -0.62 -4.14 6.05
CA VAL A 91 -1.82 -3.75 6.78
C VAL A 91 -1.56 -2.45 7.54
N TYR A 92 -2.34 -1.41 7.26
CA TYR A 92 -2.31 -0.14 7.98
C TYR A 92 -3.19 -0.25 9.23
N CYS A 93 -2.55 -0.42 10.39
CA CYS A 93 -3.25 -0.49 11.68
C CYS A 93 -3.28 0.89 12.34
N THR A 94 -4.42 1.22 12.97
CA THR A 94 -4.64 2.49 13.66
C THR A 94 -4.86 2.26 15.15
N VAL A 95 -4.13 3.00 15.99
CA VAL A 95 -4.37 3.09 17.43
C VAL A 95 -4.95 4.49 17.69
N GLY A 96 -6.26 4.58 17.80
CA GLY A 96 -6.98 5.83 17.95
C GLY A 96 -7.34 6.47 16.61
N THR A 97 -8.41 6.01 15.96
CA THR A 97 -8.94 6.68 14.77
C THR A 97 -9.46 8.08 15.11
N THR A 98 -9.36 9.02 14.16
CA THR A 98 -9.81 10.41 14.34
C THR A 98 -11.27 10.56 14.78
N PRO A 99 -12.27 9.87 14.19
CA PRO A 99 -13.67 10.13 14.52
C PRO A 99 -14.10 9.56 15.88
N ALA A 100 -13.50 8.46 16.35
CA ALA A 100 -14.05 7.69 17.46
C ALA A 100 -13.01 7.00 18.35
N ALA A 101 -11.72 7.34 18.23
CA ALA A 101 -10.64 6.75 18.99
C ALA A 101 -10.62 5.20 18.96
N ILE A 102 -10.98 4.63 17.80
CA ILE A 102 -11.02 3.18 17.61
C ILE A 102 -9.59 2.63 17.57
N VAL A 103 -9.41 1.43 18.12
CA VAL A 103 -8.13 0.73 18.15
C VAL A 103 -8.27 -0.60 17.40
N ASP A 104 -7.41 -0.83 16.41
CA ASP A 104 -7.32 -2.12 15.73
C ASP A 104 -6.64 -3.16 16.63
N HIS A 105 -7.04 -4.43 16.48
CA HIS A 105 -6.60 -5.54 17.35
C HIS A 105 -5.22 -6.07 16.93
N LEU A 106 -4.17 -5.30 17.23
CA LEU A 106 -2.78 -5.56 16.80
C LEU A 106 -2.28 -6.97 17.14
N GLU A 107 -2.63 -7.51 18.30
CA GLU A 107 -2.25 -8.86 18.72
C GLU A 107 -2.77 -9.94 17.77
N SER A 108 -3.97 -9.72 17.21
CA SER A 108 -4.57 -10.62 16.23
C SER A 108 -4.05 -10.40 14.82
N ILE A 109 -3.73 -9.15 14.44
CA ILE A 109 -3.26 -8.80 13.09
C ILE A 109 -1.79 -9.16 12.89
N GLY A 110 -0.94 -8.98 13.90
CA GLY A 110 0.50 -9.19 13.81
C GLY A 110 0.90 -10.59 13.29
N PRO A 111 0.30 -11.68 13.79
CA PRO A 111 0.54 -13.03 13.26
C PRO A 111 0.13 -13.18 11.79
N ILE A 112 -0.97 -12.55 11.36
CA ILE A 112 -1.48 -12.62 9.97
C ILE A 112 -0.53 -11.87 9.02
N ALA A 113 -0.04 -10.69 9.42
CA ALA A 113 0.89 -9.90 8.62
C ALA A 113 2.29 -10.53 8.46
N LYS A 114 2.62 -11.54 9.26
CA LYS A 114 3.89 -12.28 9.18
C LYS A 114 3.81 -13.57 8.36
N LYS A 115 2.61 -14.03 8.02
CA LYS A 115 2.42 -15.22 7.18
C LYS A 115 2.91 -14.94 5.76
#